data_AF-A0A1R4GUC4-F1
#
_entry.id   AF-A0A1R4GUC4-F1
#
_cell.length_a   1.000
_cell.length_b   1.000
_cell.length_c   1.000
_cell.angle_alpha   90.00
_cell.angle_beta   90.00
_cell.angle_gamma   90.00
#
_symmetry.space_group_name_H-M   'P 1'
#
loop_
_entity.id
_entity.type
_entity.pdbx_description
1 polymer ?
#
loop_
_entity_poly.entity_id
_entity_poly.type
_entity_poly.pdbx_seq_one_letter_code
_entity_poly.pdbx_strand_id
1 'polypeptide(L)'
;MFTVPVLNIKANPLDALLAVVGYRLSMLAKSDDPNIQQILEGRKVSIELGSEADGIARYYVFDEGTFQQYAGKANEPSLRIDFKDSMTGVKLLTGGDVAAFMTAIQDKELKMEGDYSLLMWFNQLAKHIVPAVPEELKPLLEKARPLTEKAQSLATQAISLAKQKLSK
;
A
#
# COMPACT_ATOMS: atom_id res chain seq x y z
N MET A 1 15.63 18.95 8.72
CA MET A 1 14.69 18.32 7.77
C MET A 1 15.52 17.44 6.85
N PHE A 2 15.37 16.11 6.94
CA PHE A 2 16.04 15.19 6.02
C PHE A 2 15.18 15.07 4.76
N THR A 3 15.53 15.81 3.71
CA THR A 3 14.92 15.63 2.38
C THR A 3 15.87 14.76 1.56
N VAL A 4 15.45 13.55 1.21
CA VAL A 4 16.12 12.79 0.15
C VAL A 4 15.73 13.49 -1.17
N PRO A 5 16.67 14.11 -1.90
CA PRO A 5 16.35 15.08 -2.95
C PRO A 5 15.60 14.52 -4.17
N VAL A 6 15.35 13.21 -4.24
CA VAL A 6 14.65 12.56 -5.36
C VAL A 6 13.18 12.27 -5.04
N LEU A 7 12.79 12.20 -3.76
CA LEU A 7 11.42 11.90 -3.34
C LEU A 7 11.05 12.86 -2.21
N ASN A 8 10.09 13.76 -2.47
CA ASN A 8 9.49 14.59 -1.43
C ASN A 8 8.72 13.67 -0.46
N ILE A 9 9.33 13.35 0.69
CA ILE A 9 8.80 12.43 1.71
C ILE A 9 8.71 13.17 3.04
N LYS A 10 7.53 13.18 3.64
CA LYS A 10 7.26 13.65 4.99
C LYS A 10 7.72 12.60 6.01
N ALA A 11 8.08 13.05 7.22
CA ALA A 11 8.44 12.17 8.34
C ALA A 11 7.20 11.48 8.96
N ASN A 12 6.43 10.77 8.13
CA ASN A 12 5.21 10.05 8.47
C ASN A 12 5.33 8.62 7.89
N PRO A 13 4.94 7.58 8.65
CA PRO A 13 5.15 6.20 8.23
C PRO A 13 4.37 5.81 6.98
N LEU A 14 3.18 6.40 6.76
CA LEU A 14 2.40 6.16 5.55
C LEU A 14 3.10 6.76 4.33
N ASP A 15 3.58 8.00 4.41
CA ASP A 15 4.23 8.65 3.26
C ASP A 15 5.54 7.93 2.89
N ALA A 16 6.32 7.51 3.89
CA ALA A 16 7.52 6.71 3.66
C ALA A 16 7.19 5.37 2.96
N LEU A 17 6.16 4.66 3.44
CA LEU A 17 5.69 3.42 2.81
C LEU A 17 5.24 3.66 1.36
N LEU A 18 4.40 4.67 1.13
CA LEU A 18 3.90 4.99 -0.20
C LEU A 18 5.02 5.42 -1.17
N ALA A 19 6.06 6.09 -0.68
CA ALA A 19 7.22 6.44 -1.49
C ALA A 19 8.03 5.18 -1.90
N VAL A 20 8.21 4.24 -0.98
CA VAL A 20 8.86 2.94 -1.26
C VAL A 20 8.06 2.11 -2.25
N VAL A 21 6.74 2.05 -2.07
CA VAL A 21 5.81 1.40 -3.02
C VAL A 21 5.94 2.03 -4.41
N GLY A 22 5.90 3.36 -4.49
CA GLY A 22 6.07 4.08 -5.76
C GLY A 22 7.43 3.81 -6.43
N TYR A 23 8.51 3.74 -5.64
CA TYR A 23 9.83 3.39 -6.16
C TYR A 23 9.83 1.97 -6.75
N ARG A 24 9.24 1.01 -6.05
CA ARG A 24 9.14 -0.36 -6.52
C ARG A 24 8.28 -0.49 -7.77
N LEU A 25 7.15 0.21 -7.84
CA LEU A 25 6.31 0.29 -9.03
C LEU A 25 7.08 0.84 -10.24
N SER A 26 7.93 1.85 -10.02
CA SER A 26 8.79 2.40 -11.09
C SER A 26 9.80 1.38 -11.63
N MET A 27 10.28 0.46 -10.80
CA MET A 27 11.14 -0.65 -11.24
C MET A 27 10.36 -1.67 -12.04
N LEU A 28 9.17 -2.05 -11.58
CA LEU A 28 8.30 -3.00 -12.27
C LEU A 28 7.90 -2.49 -13.66
N ALA A 29 7.49 -1.23 -13.77
CA ALA A 29 7.13 -0.61 -15.05
C ALA A 29 8.31 -0.57 -16.05
N LYS A 30 9.55 -0.55 -15.56
CA LYS A 30 10.77 -0.57 -16.39
C LYS A 30 11.31 -1.98 -16.64
N SER A 31 10.69 -3.01 -16.08
CA SER A 31 11.15 -4.38 -16.23
C SER A 31 10.73 -4.98 -17.57
N ASP A 32 11.53 -5.91 -18.10
CA ASP A 32 11.19 -6.66 -19.31
C ASP A 32 10.32 -7.90 -19.02
N ASP A 33 9.72 -8.01 -17.82
CA ASP A 33 8.84 -9.14 -17.46
C ASP A 33 7.52 -9.06 -18.23
N PRO A 34 7.21 -10.03 -19.13
CA PRO A 34 6.00 -9.99 -19.94
C PRO A 34 4.72 -9.99 -19.11
N ASN A 35 4.71 -10.63 -17.93
CA ASN A 35 3.54 -10.65 -17.06
C ASN A 35 3.24 -9.26 -16.50
N ILE A 36 4.29 -8.51 -16.14
CA ILE A 36 4.15 -7.14 -15.64
C ILE A 36 3.71 -6.22 -16.78
N GLN A 37 4.34 -6.33 -17.95
CA GLN A 37 3.98 -5.53 -19.11
C GLN A 37 2.51 -5.75 -19.49
N GLN A 38 2.03 -6.99 -19.50
CA GLN A 38 0.63 -7.30 -19.79
C GLN A 38 -0.36 -6.71 -18.75
N ILE A 39 0.02 -6.64 -17.48
CA ILE A 39 -0.81 -6.00 -16.43
C ILE A 39 -0.92 -4.48 -16.66
N LEU A 40 0.15 -3.86 -17.16
CA LEU A 40 0.26 -2.41 -17.36
C LEU A 40 -0.22 -1.96 -18.75
N GLU A 41 -0.25 -2.85 -19.74
CA GLU A 41 -0.60 -2.56 -21.11
C GLU A 41 -2.01 -1.97 -21.22
N GLY A 42 -2.15 -0.89 -22.00
CA GLY A 42 -3.43 -0.21 -22.25
C GLY A 42 -4.04 0.49 -21.02
N ARG A 43 -3.32 0.56 -19.88
CA ARG A 43 -3.80 1.25 -18.68
C ARG A 43 -3.51 2.75 -18.76
N LYS A 44 -4.55 3.56 -18.51
CA LYS A 44 -4.47 5.01 -18.31
C LYS A 44 -5.25 5.37 -17.06
N VAL A 45 -4.57 5.32 -15.92
CA VAL A 45 -5.22 5.46 -14.62
C VAL A 45 -4.31 6.18 -13.64
N SER A 46 -4.91 6.88 -12.69
CA SER A 46 -4.19 7.45 -11.56
C SER A 46 -4.80 7.01 -10.24
N ILE A 47 -3.97 6.49 -9.34
CA ILE A 47 -4.37 6.04 -8.00
C ILE A 47 -3.78 6.98 -6.96
N GLU A 48 -4.61 7.57 -6.11
CA GLU A 48 -4.20 8.36 -4.95
C GLU A 48 -4.40 7.55 -3.67
N LEU A 49 -3.38 7.54 -2.80
CA LEU A 49 -3.46 6.99 -1.45
C LEU A 49 -3.01 8.03 -0.45
N GLY A 50 -3.71 8.11 0.69
CA GLY A 50 -3.40 9.11 1.69
C GLY A 50 -4.19 8.97 2.99
N SER A 51 -3.97 9.92 3.88
CA SER A 51 -4.78 10.20 5.06
C SER A 51 -4.94 11.71 5.11
N GLU A 52 -6.15 12.20 4.83
CA GLU A 52 -6.48 13.62 4.94
C GLU A 52 -6.30 14.12 6.38
N ALA A 53 -6.64 13.29 7.37
CA ALA A 53 -6.47 13.59 8.79
C ALA A 53 -5.01 13.91 9.16
N ASP A 54 -4.05 13.25 8.50
CA ASP A 54 -2.62 13.46 8.73
C ASP A 54 -1.95 14.35 7.67
N GLY A 55 -2.73 14.89 6.73
CA GLY A 55 -2.22 15.68 5.60
C GLY A 55 -1.25 14.90 4.71
N ILE A 56 -1.43 13.59 4.57
CA ILE A 56 -0.61 12.71 3.73
C ILE A 56 -1.38 12.38 2.46
N ALA A 57 -0.73 12.52 1.31
CA ALA A 57 -1.24 12.05 0.03
C ALA A 57 -0.06 11.78 -0.91
N ARG A 58 -0.18 10.71 -1.70
CA ARG A 58 0.70 10.39 -2.82
C ARG A 58 -0.14 9.76 -3.91
N TYR A 59 0.13 10.13 -5.16
CA TYR A 59 -0.55 9.51 -6.29
C TYR A 59 0.43 8.93 -7.30
N TYR A 60 -0.06 7.90 -7.98
CA TYR A 60 0.64 7.13 -8.99
C TYR A 60 -0.10 7.27 -10.31
N VAL A 61 0.63 7.55 -11.38
CA VAL A 61 0.09 7.66 -12.73
C VAL A 61 0.65 6.51 -13.55
N PHE A 62 -0.25 5.73 -14.14
CA PHE A 62 0.05 4.67 -15.08
C PHE A 62 -0.51 5.08 -16.44
N ASP A 63 0.35 5.17 -17.45
CA ASP A 63 -0.03 5.62 -18.78
C ASP A 63 0.69 4.78 -19.84
N GLU A 64 -0.04 3.84 -20.43
CA GLU A 64 0.42 2.97 -21.53
C GLU A 64 1.79 2.32 -21.26
N GLY A 65 1.93 1.67 -20.09
CA GLY A 65 3.16 1.01 -19.67
C GLY A 65 4.18 1.94 -18.98
N THR A 66 3.98 3.25 -19.02
CA THR A 66 4.81 4.21 -18.27
C THR A 66 4.29 4.42 -16.84
N PHE A 67 5.17 4.87 -15.95
CA PHE A 67 4.86 5.11 -14.55
C PHE A 67 5.47 6.40 -14.03
N GLN A 68 4.69 7.21 -13.32
CA GLN A 68 5.16 8.33 -12.52
C GLN A 68 4.52 8.30 -11.12
N GLN A 69 5.19 8.93 -10.14
CA GLN A 69 4.65 9.14 -8.81
C GLN A 69 4.87 10.58 -8.35
N TYR A 70 3.97 11.08 -7.51
CA TYR A 70 3.99 12.46 -7.03
C TYR A 70 3.52 12.53 -5.58
N ALA A 71 4.20 13.31 -4.75
CA ALA A 71 3.70 13.67 -3.43
C ALA A 71 2.60 14.73 -3.54
N GLY A 72 1.58 14.65 -2.67
CA GLY A 72 0.41 15.51 -2.69
C GLY A 72 -0.84 14.83 -3.24
N LYS A 73 -1.92 15.60 -3.37
CA LYS A 73 -3.20 15.14 -3.91
C LYS A 73 -3.20 15.25 -5.43
N ALA A 74 -3.81 14.29 -6.11
CA ALA A 74 -4.20 14.40 -7.51
C ALA A 74 -5.48 15.26 -7.61
N ASN A 75 -5.67 15.93 -8.74
CA ASN A 75 -6.91 16.70 -8.98
C ASN A 75 -8.12 15.77 -9.08
N GLU A 76 -8.07 14.82 -10.02
CA GLU A 76 -9.18 13.90 -10.32
C GLU A 76 -8.63 12.48 -10.50
N PRO A 77 -8.21 11.82 -9.39
CA PRO A 77 -7.69 10.47 -9.50
C PRO A 77 -8.78 9.48 -9.93
N SER A 78 -8.45 8.54 -10.83
CA SER A 78 -9.32 7.43 -11.19
C SER A 78 -9.77 6.60 -9.97
N LEU A 79 -8.91 6.50 -8.95
CA LEU A 79 -9.23 5.92 -7.65
C LEU A 79 -8.53 6.71 -6.55
N ARG A 80 -9.27 7.10 -5.51
CA ARG A 80 -8.72 7.65 -4.26
C ARG A 80 -9.01 6.72 -3.09
N ILE A 81 -8.00 6.47 -2.26
CA ILE A 81 -8.11 5.76 -0.99
C ILE A 81 -7.63 6.68 0.13
N ASP A 82 -8.55 7.09 0.98
CA ASP A 82 -8.30 7.95 2.13
C ASP A 82 -8.45 7.15 3.42
N PHE A 83 -7.34 6.84 4.08
CA PHE A 83 -7.34 6.14 5.36
C PHE A 83 -7.73 7.08 6.49
N LYS A 84 -8.42 6.58 7.53
CA LYS A 84 -8.78 7.39 8.71
C LYS A 84 -7.57 8.03 9.37
N ASP A 85 -6.43 7.33 9.35
CA ASP A 85 -5.14 7.77 9.85
C ASP A 85 -4.00 7.00 9.16
N SER A 86 -2.78 7.52 9.26
CA SER A 86 -1.58 6.97 8.66
C SER A 86 -1.27 5.55 9.12
N MET A 87 -1.49 5.23 10.41
CA MET A 87 -1.16 3.92 10.95
C MET A 87 -2.11 2.84 10.44
N THR A 88 -3.38 3.20 10.24
CA THR A 88 -4.39 2.36 9.61
C THR A 88 -4.00 2.07 8.17
N GLY A 89 -3.57 3.09 7.42
CA GLY A 89 -3.04 2.91 6.06
C GLY A 89 -1.86 1.96 6.02
N VAL A 90 -0.87 2.16 6.90
CA VAL A 90 0.30 1.27 7.00
C VAL A 90 -0.12 -0.17 7.30
N LYS A 91 -1.00 -0.37 8.29
CA LYS A 91 -1.47 -1.71 8.69
C LYS A 91 -2.18 -2.43 7.54
N LEU A 92 -3.09 -1.73 6.83
CA LEU A 92 -3.84 -2.33 5.73
C LEU A 92 -2.95 -2.65 4.54
N LEU A 93 -2.10 -1.71 4.12
CA LEU A 93 -1.21 -1.88 2.97
C LEU A 93 -0.17 -2.97 3.18
N THR A 94 0.40 -3.06 4.39
CA THR A 94 1.40 -4.10 4.72
C THR A 94 0.76 -5.47 4.97
N GLY A 95 -0.50 -5.51 5.40
CA GLY A 95 -1.23 -6.76 5.60
C GLY A 95 -1.60 -7.47 4.29
N GLY A 96 -1.88 -6.72 3.22
CA GLY A 96 -2.21 -7.28 1.89
C GLY A 96 -3.48 -8.14 1.84
N ASP A 97 -4.28 -8.12 2.90
CA ASP A 97 -5.50 -8.93 3.01
C ASP A 97 -6.72 -8.15 2.50
N VAL A 98 -7.30 -8.64 1.41
CA VAL A 98 -8.51 -8.07 0.80
C VAL A 98 -9.67 -8.07 1.79
N ALA A 99 -9.81 -9.09 2.64
CA ALA A 99 -10.88 -9.14 3.64
C ALA A 99 -10.71 -8.04 4.70
N ALA A 100 -9.46 -7.76 5.10
CA ALA A 100 -9.15 -6.65 6.01
C ALA A 100 -9.49 -5.29 5.39
N PHE A 101 -9.18 -5.08 4.11
CA PHE A 101 -9.59 -3.87 3.37
C PHE A 101 -11.11 -3.71 3.32
N MET A 102 -11.83 -4.78 2.98
CA MET A 102 -13.30 -4.75 2.93
C MET A 102 -13.92 -4.46 4.29
N THR A 103 -13.36 -5.03 5.36
CA THR A 103 -13.78 -4.75 6.74
C THR A 103 -13.52 -3.29 7.10
N ALA A 104 -12.36 -2.73 6.75
CA ALA A 104 -12.03 -1.34 7.01
C ALA A 104 -12.96 -0.36 6.28
N ILE A 105 -13.44 -0.70 5.07
CA ILE A 105 -14.49 0.08 4.38
C ILE A 105 -15.80 0.05 5.20
N GLN A 106 -16.23 -1.13 5.65
CA GLN A 106 -17.46 -1.29 6.44
C GLN A 106 -17.39 -0.54 7.77
N ASP A 107 -16.25 -0.63 8.45
CA ASP A 107 -15.97 0.04 9.73
C ASP A 107 -15.67 1.54 9.57
N LYS A 108 -15.69 2.07 8.33
CA LYS A 108 -15.38 3.48 7.98
C LYS A 108 -13.96 3.90 8.39
N GLU A 109 -13.03 2.94 8.46
CA GLU A 109 -11.61 3.19 8.72
C GLU A 109 -10.83 3.63 7.47
N LEU A 110 -11.46 3.56 6.30
CA LEU A 110 -11.00 4.19 5.08
C LEU A 110 -12.20 4.59 4.22
N LYS A 111 -12.02 5.62 3.40
CA LYS A 111 -12.95 6.06 2.36
C LYS A 111 -12.34 5.77 1.01
N MET A 112 -13.22 5.49 0.05
CA MET A 112 -12.83 5.29 -1.34
C MET A 112 -13.71 6.12 -2.25
N GLU A 113 -13.12 6.63 -3.32
CA GLU A 113 -13.81 7.42 -4.34
C GLU A 113 -13.28 7.02 -5.73
N GLY A 114 -14.13 7.06 -6.75
CA GLY A 114 -13.77 6.71 -8.14
C GLY A 114 -14.11 5.27 -8.50
N ASP A 115 -13.26 4.64 -9.32
CA ASP A 115 -13.46 3.29 -9.87
C ASP A 115 -12.87 2.20 -8.96
N TYR A 116 -13.74 1.49 -8.26
CA TYR A 116 -13.37 0.42 -7.33
C TYR A 116 -12.81 -0.82 -8.04
N SER A 117 -13.09 -1.01 -9.34
CA SER A 117 -12.53 -2.13 -10.10
C SER A 117 -11.00 -2.05 -10.18
N LEU A 118 -10.44 -0.83 -10.04
CA LEU A 118 -9.01 -0.58 -10.00
C LEU A 118 -8.32 -1.18 -8.78
N LEU A 119 -9.03 -1.49 -7.68
CA LEU A 119 -8.44 -2.26 -6.58
C LEU A 119 -8.03 -3.66 -7.03
N MET A 120 -8.88 -4.31 -7.82
CA MET A 120 -8.65 -5.69 -8.25
C MET A 120 -7.47 -5.76 -9.21
N TRP A 121 -7.40 -4.78 -10.12
CA TRP A 121 -6.27 -4.59 -11.01
C TRP A 121 -4.99 -4.26 -10.24
N PHE A 122 -5.02 -3.28 -9.34
CA PHE A 122 -3.85 -2.90 -8.55
C PHE A 122 -3.35 -4.05 -7.68
N ASN A 123 -4.24 -4.90 -7.16
CA ASN A 123 -3.86 -6.10 -6.41
C ASN A 123 -3.10 -7.12 -7.28
N GLN A 124 -3.38 -7.21 -8.58
CA GLN A 124 -2.58 -8.05 -9.50
C GLN A 124 -1.14 -7.54 -9.56
N LEU A 125 -0.96 -6.22 -9.71
CA LEU A 125 0.36 -5.59 -9.74
C LEU A 125 1.05 -5.66 -8.36
N ALA A 126 0.31 -5.49 -7.27
CA ALA A 126 0.81 -5.46 -5.90
C ALA A 126 1.51 -6.75 -5.47
N LYS A 127 1.09 -7.90 -6.01
CA LYS A 127 1.75 -9.20 -5.78
C LYS A 127 3.21 -9.24 -6.21
N HIS A 128 3.62 -8.33 -7.09
CA HIS A 128 5.00 -8.22 -7.58
C HIS A 128 5.80 -7.11 -6.87
N ILE A 129 5.13 -6.29 -6.05
CA ILE A 129 5.76 -5.21 -5.28
C ILE A 129 6.62 -5.81 -4.18
N VAL A 130 6.11 -6.78 -3.42
CA VAL A 130 6.93 -7.53 -2.46
C VAL A 130 7.92 -8.40 -3.25
N PRO A 131 9.24 -8.17 -3.13
CA PRO A 131 10.21 -9.00 -3.82
C PRO A 131 10.06 -10.44 -3.37
N ALA A 132 10.15 -11.39 -4.32
CA ALA A 132 10.31 -12.78 -3.96
C ALA A 132 11.54 -12.90 -3.06
N VAL A 133 11.37 -13.54 -1.91
CA VAL A 133 12.46 -13.79 -0.97
C VAL A 133 13.55 -14.55 -1.72
N PRO A 134 14.78 -14.02 -1.82
CA PRO A 134 15.91 -14.76 -2.38
C PRO A 134 16.04 -16.12 -1.70
N GLU A 135 16.31 -17.19 -2.46
CA GLU A 135 16.43 -18.55 -1.92
C GLU A 135 17.38 -18.63 -0.71
N GLU A 136 18.45 -17.83 -0.75
CA GLU A 136 19.47 -17.69 0.30
C GLU A 136 18.90 -17.17 1.64
N LEU A 137 17.85 -16.35 1.59
CA LEU A 137 17.21 -15.75 2.76
C LEU A 137 16.03 -16.57 3.29
N LYS A 138 15.51 -17.53 2.51
CA LYS A 138 14.45 -18.45 2.96
C LYS A 138 14.78 -19.17 4.28
N PRO A 139 15.98 -19.75 4.50
CA PRO A 139 16.29 -20.40 5.78
C PRO A 139 16.35 -19.42 6.96
N LEU A 140 16.67 -18.14 6.74
CA LEU A 140 16.62 -17.11 7.78
C LEU A 140 15.18 -16.70 8.09
N LEU A 141 14.33 -16.63 7.08
CA LEU A 141 12.90 -16.37 7.23
C LEU A 141 12.17 -17.51 7.93
N GLU A 142 12.47 -18.76 7.62
CA GLU A 142 11.93 -19.93 8.34
C GLU A 142 12.32 -19.89 9.82
N LYS A 143 13.56 -19.50 10.14
CA LYS A 143 14.00 -19.28 11.53
C LYS A 143 13.27 -18.13 12.22
N ALA A 144 12.87 -17.09 11.48
CA ALA A 144 12.15 -15.94 12.00
C ALA A 144 10.61 -16.11 11.99
N ARG A 145 10.10 -17.16 11.33
CA ARG A 145 8.66 -17.50 11.27
C ARG A 145 7.98 -17.60 12.64
N PRO A 146 8.54 -18.28 13.65
CA PRO A 146 7.91 -18.31 14.98
C PRO A 146 7.88 -16.93 15.67
N LEU A 147 8.81 -16.02 15.34
CA LEU A 147 8.82 -14.66 15.87
C LEU A 147 7.74 -13.79 15.21
N THR A 148 7.53 -13.95 13.91
CA THR A 148 6.47 -13.24 13.17
C THR A 148 5.08 -13.74 13.55
N GLU A 149 4.89 -15.06 13.72
CA GLU A 149 3.64 -15.64 14.26
C GLU A 149 3.34 -15.14 15.68
N LYS A 150 4.37 -15.05 16.53
CA LYS A 150 4.24 -14.50 17.88
C LYS A 150 3.90 -13.00 17.85
N ALA A 151 4.51 -12.22 16.97
CA ALA A 151 4.18 -10.81 16.81
C ALA A 151 2.75 -10.61 16.28
N GLN A 152 2.31 -11.40 15.30
CA GLN A 152 0.97 -11.36 14.73
C GLN A 152 -0.10 -11.76 15.75
N SER A 153 0.14 -12.82 16.53
CA SER A 153 -0.79 -13.23 17.60
C SER A 153 -0.91 -12.18 18.71
N LEU A 154 0.21 -11.55 19.11
CA LEU A 154 0.19 -10.44 20.07
C LEU A 154 -0.57 -9.23 19.53
N ALA A 155 -0.36 -8.86 18.26
CA ALA A 155 -1.10 -7.77 17.61
C ALA A 155 -2.60 -8.07 17.57
N THR A 156 -2.98 -9.31 17.26
CA THR A 156 -4.39 -9.76 17.23
C THR A 156 -5.03 -9.71 18.61
N GLN A 157 -4.31 -10.14 19.65
CA GLN A 157 -4.75 -10.04 21.04
C GLN A 157 -4.90 -8.58 21.50
N ALA A 158 -3.97 -7.71 21.13
CA ALA A 158 -4.08 -6.29 21.45
C ALA A 158 -5.29 -5.63 20.78
N ILE A 159 -5.56 -5.97 19.51
CA ILE A 159 -6.74 -5.50 18.77
C ILE A 159 -8.04 -6.02 19.39
N SER A 160 -8.10 -7.29 19.80
CA SER A 160 -9.30 -7.86 20.42
C SER A 160 -9.59 -7.24 21.79
N LEU A 161 -8.55 -7.01 22.60
CA LEU A 161 -8.66 -6.32 23.89
C LEU A 161 -9.13 -4.86 23.72
N ALA A 162 -8.63 -4.15 22.70
CA ALA A 162 -9.07 -2.80 22.38
C ALA A 162 -10.56 -2.78 21.96
N LYS A 163 -10.98 -3.69 21.07
CA LYS A 163 -12.40 -3.82 20.68
C LYS A 163 -13.30 -4.14 21.89
N GLN A 164 -12.88 -5.03 22.79
CA GLN A 164 -13.65 -5.39 23.99
C GLN A 164 -13.82 -4.22 24.96
N LYS A 165 -12.81 -3.34 25.09
CA LYS A 165 -12.88 -2.14 25.91
C LYS A 165 -13.73 -1.03 25.29
N LEU A 166 -13.82 -0.96 23.95
CA LEU A 166 -14.62 0.03 23.23
C LEU A 166 -16.11 -0.34 23.13
N SER A 167 -16.47 -1.63 23.31
CA SER A 167 -17.86 -2.11 23.38
C SER A 167 -18.47 -2.08 24.80
N LYS A 168 -17.80 -1.49 25.79
CA LYS A 168 -18.30 -1.24 27.15
C LYS A 168 -18.36 0.26 27.42
#